data_AF-A0A1A8HAV1-F1
#
_entry.id   AF-A0A1A8HAV1-F1
#
_cell.length_a   1.000
_cell.length_b   1.000
_cell.length_c   1.000
_cell.angle_alpha   90.00
_cell.angle_beta   90.00
_cell.angle_gamma   90.00
#
_symmetry.space_group_name_H-M   'P 1'
#
loop_
_entity.id
_entity.type
_entity.pdbx_description
1 polymer ?
#
loop_
_entity_poly.entity_id
_entity_poly.type
_entity_poly.pdbx_seq_one_letter_code
_entity_poly.pdbx_strand_id
1 'polypeptide(L)' 'TDVIFWPSCLLVKRCGGNCACCSHHCYDCQCVPTRVAKKYHEVLLLKHRGGGRGLLKSMTDVPLEHHEECSCVCKDD' A
#
# COMPACT_ATOMS: atom_id res chain seq x y z
N THR A 1 1.83 20.21 -6.23
CA THR A 1 2.91 19.62 -5.40
C THR A 1 4.14 19.47 -6.27
N ASP A 2 5.20 20.23 -6.03
CA ASP A 2 6.41 20.22 -6.87
C ASP A 2 7.45 19.21 -6.36
N VAL A 3 6.97 17.99 -6.10
CA VAL A 3 7.70 16.95 -5.40
C VAL A 3 7.53 15.63 -6.13
N ILE A 4 8.64 14.95 -6.44
CA ILE A 4 8.68 13.63 -7.06
C ILE A 4 9.33 12.68 -6.06
N PHE A 5 8.75 11.50 -5.88
CA PHE A 5 9.37 10.39 -5.16
C PHE A 5 10.00 9.42 -6.16
N TRP A 6 11.18 8.90 -5.84
CA TRP A 6 11.85 7.88 -6.63
C TRP A 6 12.24 6.68 -5.74
N PRO A 7 11.79 5.45 -6.09
CA PRO A 7 10.86 5.12 -7.17
C PRO A 7 9.49 5.76 -6.97
N SER A 8 8.73 5.95 -8.07
CA SER A 8 7.39 6.55 -8.01
C SER A 8 6.33 5.62 -7.40
N CYS A 9 6.61 4.32 -7.40
CA CYS A 9 5.76 3.28 -6.83
C CYS A 9 6.59 2.35 -5.94
N LEU A 10 5.97 1.86 -4.87
CA LEU A 10 6.54 0.87 -3.97
C LEU A 10 5.64 -0.36 -3.91
N LEU A 11 6.25 -1.54 -3.75
CA LEU A 11 5.50 -2.78 -3.59
C LEU A 11 4.90 -2.83 -2.18
N VAL A 12 3.58 -2.97 -2.11
CA VAL A 12 2.83 -3.06 -0.85
C VAL A 12 2.06 -4.37 -0.80
N LYS A 13 2.23 -5.14 0.28
CA LYS A 13 1.43 -6.35 0.51
C LYS A 13 0.01 -5.93 0.91
N ARG A 14 -0.97 -6.31 0.10
CA ARG A 14 -2.40 -6.11 0.36
C ARG A 14 -3.12 -7.44 0.24
N CYS A 15 -4.21 -7.58 1.00
CA CYS A 15 -5.13 -8.71 0.80
C CYS A 15 -5.74 -8.60 -0.59
N GLY A 16 -5.86 -9.74 -1.26
CA GLY A 16 -6.42 -9.84 -2.60
C GLY A 16 -6.69 -11.29 -2.95
N GLY A 17 -7.58 -11.51 -3.92
CA GLY A 17 -8.08 -12.83 -4.28
C GLY A 17 -9.56 -13.00 -3.92
N ASN A 18 -10.17 -14.04 -4.49
CA ASN A 18 -11.53 -14.44 -4.16
C ASN A 18 -11.50 -15.33 -2.90
N CYS A 19 -12.43 -15.08 -1.99
CA CYS A 19 -12.71 -16.00 -0.90
C CYS A 19 -13.28 -17.30 -1.50
N ALA A 20 -12.43 -18.28 -1.76
CA ALA A 20 -12.81 -19.57 -2.34
C ALA A 20 -13.53 -20.49 -1.33
N CYS A 21 -14.27 -19.89 -0.40
CA CYS A 21 -14.74 -20.51 0.83
C CYS A 21 -16.15 -21.10 0.71
N CYS A 22 -16.57 -21.82 -0.35
CA CYS A 22 -17.78 -22.66 -0.25
C CYS A 22 -18.14 -23.47 -1.51
N SER A 23 -18.96 -24.51 -1.29
CA SER A 23 -19.64 -25.32 -2.31
C SER A 23 -20.87 -24.63 -2.93
N HIS A 24 -21.47 -23.63 -2.27
CA HIS A 24 -22.65 -22.89 -2.75
C HIS A 24 -22.69 -21.44 -2.19
N HIS A 25 -22.84 -20.44 -3.07
CA HIS A 25 -23.19 -19.02 -2.77
C HIS A 25 -22.16 -18.08 -2.08
N CYS A 26 -20.87 -18.13 -2.41
CA CYS A 26 -19.86 -17.19 -1.90
C CYS A 26 -19.81 -15.81 -2.59
N TYR A 27 -20.95 -15.27 -3.01
CA TYR A 27 -20.99 -13.92 -3.59
C TYR A 27 -20.88 -12.82 -2.51
N ASP A 28 -21.14 -13.18 -1.24
CA ASP A 28 -21.20 -12.24 -0.10
C ASP A 28 -20.02 -12.35 0.87
N CYS A 29 -18.88 -12.89 0.40
CA CYS A 29 -17.64 -12.99 1.19
C CYS A 29 -16.61 -11.95 0.76
N GLN A 30 -15.99 -11.28 1.73
CA GLN A 30 -14.93 -10.29 1.50
C GLN A 30 -13.60 -10.75 2.11
N CYS A 31 -12.51 -10.65 1.33
CA CYS A 31 -11.15 -10.87 1.81
C CYS A 31 -10.64 -9.58 2.48
N VAL A 32 -10.51 -9.60 3.80
CA VAL A 32 -10.17 -8.45 4.62
C VAL A 32 -8.88 -8.70 5.42
N PRO A 33 -8.09 -7.66 5.73
CA PRO A 33 -6.93 -7.84 6.61
C PRO A 33 -7.36 -8.12 8.05
N THR A 34 -6.71 -9.10 8.68
CA THR A 34 -6.84 -9.37 10.13
C THR A 34 -5.64 -8.85 10.91
N ARG A 35 -4.50 -8.66 10.24
CA ARG A 35 -3.30 -8.06 10.81
C ARG A 35 -2.64 -7.13 9.82
N VAL A 36 -2.33 -5.92 10.29
CA VAL A 36 -1.62 -4.90 9.50
C VAL A 36 -0.33 -4.50 10.21
N ALA A 37 0.69 -4.17 9.43
CA ALA A 37 1.95 -3.63 9.93
C ALA A 37 2.35 -2.37 9.14
N LYS A 38 2.74 -1.32 9.85
CA LYS A 38 3.29 -0.10 9.25
C LYS A 38 4.78 -0.31 9.00
N LYS A 39 5.21 -0.20 7.73
CA LYS A 39 6.60 -0.31 7.32
C LYS A 39 7.06 1.01 6.71
N TYR A 40 8.25 1.45 7.06
CA TYR A 40 8.85 2.66 6.51
C TYR A 40 9.74 2.28 5.33
N HIS A 41 9.55 2.95 4.20
CA HIS A 41 10.31 2.75 2.97
C HIS A 41 11.11 4.00 2.69
N GLU A 42 12.43 3.86 2.67
CA GLU A 42 13.32 4.96 2.33
C GLU A 42 13.23 5.21 0.82
N VAL A 43 12.93 6.46 0.44
CA VAL A 43 12.79 6.88 -0.95
C VAL A 43 13.49 8.21 -1.19
N LEU A 44 13.85 8.45 -2.44
CA LEU A 44 14.44 9.72 -2.85
C LEU A 44 13.34 10.76 -3.12
N LEU A 45 13.40 11.87 -2.40
CA LEU A 45 12.56 13.05 -2.56
C LEU A 45 13.25 14.05 -3.46
N LEU A 46 12.57 14.43 -4.54
CA LEU A 46 13.05 15.40 -5.51
C LEU A 46 12.11 16.61 -5.51
N LYS A 47 12.57 17.77 -5.03
CA LYS A 47 11.78 19.01 -5.01
C LYS A 47 12.33 20.01 -6.02
N HIS A 48 11.45 20.62 -6.81
CA HIS A 48 11.86 21.71 -7.69
C HIS A 48 12.17 22.97 -6.86
N ARG A 49 13.36 23.55 -7.02
CA ARG A 49 13.72 24.82 -6.37
C ARG A 49 13.37 25.98 -7.31
N GLY A 50 12.39 26.79 -6.94
CA GLY A 50 12.07 28.02 -7.68
C GLY A 50 13.30 28.94 -7.76
N GLY A 51 13.62 29.43 -8.96
CA GLY A 51 14.65 30.45 -9.18
C GLY A 51 16.07 29.98 -9.47
N GLY A 52 16.34 28.67 -9.59
CA GLY A 52 17.67 28.18 -9.98
C GLY A 52 17.59 26.80 -10.63
N ARG A 53 18.44 26.55 -11.64
CA ARG A 53 18.53 25.27 -12.36
C ARG A 53 18.99 24.15 -11.41
N GLY A 54 18.09 23.56 -10.62
CA GLY A 54 18.45 22.50 -9.69
C GLY A 54 17.26 21.84 -8.99
N LEU A 55 17.33 20.51 -8.89
CA LEU A 55 16.41 19.70 -8.09
C LEU A 55 17.02 19.52 -6.70
N LEU A 56 16.30 19.90 -5.64
CA LEU A 56 16.68 19.52 -4.28
C LEU A 56 16.41 18.03 -4.11
N LYS A 57 17.46 17.27 -3.76
CA LYS A 57 17.40 15.82 -3.57
C LYS A 57 17.64 15.50 -2.10
N SER A 58 16.76 14.72 -1.48
CA SER A 58 16.92 14.25 -0.10
C SER A 58 16.30 12.87 0.08
N MET A 59 16.83 12.04 0.96
CA MET A 59 16.15 10.80 1.36
C MET A 59 15.02 11.13 2.35
N THR A 60 13.94 10.37 2.30
CA THR A 60 12.83 10.46 3.25
C THR A 60 12.15 9.11 3.41
N ASP A 61 11.63 8.84 4.60
CA ASP A 61 10.84 7.65 4.85
C ASP A 61 9.37 7.88 4.49
N VAL A 62 8.81 6.96 3.71
CA VAL A 62 7.38 6.90 3.42
C VAL A 62 6.77 5.75 4.20
N PRO A 63 5.82 6.02 5.12
CA PRO A 63 5.12 4.97 5.84
C PRO A 63 4.05 4.33 4.95
N LEU A 64 4.12 3.00 4.79
CA LEU A 64 3.13 2.21 4.08
C LEU A 64 2.61 1.09 4.97
N GLU A 65 1.30 0.86 4.90
CA GLU A 65 0.65 -0.24 5.61
C GLU A 65 0.69 -1.52 4.77
N HIS A 66 1.13 -2.61 5.38
CA HIS A 66 1.16 -3.94 4.78
C HIS A 66 0.18 -4.85 5.51
N HIS A 67 -0.65 -5.57 4.75
CA HIS A 67 -1.52 -6.60 5.29
C HIS A 67 -0.69 -7.87 5.52
N GLU A 68 -0.41 -8.20 6.78
CA GLU A 68 0.42 -9.37 7.12
C GLU A 68 -0.40 -10.66 7.05
N GLU A 69 -1.64 -10.61 7.51
CA GLU A 69 -2.60 -11.71 7.55
C GLU A 69 -3.96 -11.24 7.02
N CYS A 70 -4.70 -12.16 6.38
CA CYS A 70 -5.99 -11.91 5.75
C CYS A 70 -6.98 -13.02 6.14
N SER A 71 -8.26 -12.69 6.21
CA SER A 71 -9.34 -13.65 6.40
C SER A 71 -10.52 -13.34 5.49
N CYS A 72 -11.34 -14.36 5.23
CA CYS A 72 -12.61 -14.22 4.56
C CYS A 72 -13.72 -14.03 5.58
N VAL A 73 -14.51 -12.97 5.39
CA VAL A 73 -15.68 -12.66 6.21
C VAL A 73 -16.90 -12.67 5.30
N CYS A 74 -17.84 -13.55 5.57
CA CYS A 74 -19.09 -13.68 4.82
C CYS A 74 -20.24 -13.08 5.65
N LYS A 75 -21.24 -12.48 4.99
CA LYS A 75 -22.50 -12.17 5.65
C LYS A 75 -23.28 -13.48 5.80
N ASP A 76 -23.80 -13.75 7.00
CA ASP A 76 -24.65 -14.89 7.39
C ASP A 76 -23.96 -16.14 7.98
N ASP A 77 -22.88 -15.96 8.76
CA ASP A 77 -22.53 -16.90 9.85
C ASP A 77 -23.20 -16.48 11.18
#